data_AF-A0A5R9QKQ2-F1
#
_entry.id   AF-A0A5R9QKQ2-F1
#
_cell.length_a   1.000
_cell.length_b   1.000
_cell.length_c   1.000
_cell.angle_alpha   90.00
_cell.angle_beta   90.00
_cell.angle_gamma   90.00
#
_symmetry.space_group_name_H-M   'P 1'
#
loop_
_entity.id
_entity.type
_entity.pdbx_description
1 polymer ?
#
loop_
_entity_poly.entity_id
_entity_poly.type
_entity_poly.pdbx_seq_one_letter_code
_entity_poly.pdbx_strand_id
1 'polypeptide(L)'
;MNKKKADQQASPQNSQRNTITVANAPTKVSRILAYLVAGGSLNRFEAERLGDHCLNSTISALKHNWGIHFQILPERVPTRWGKACDVKRYSIPEPQRARAQRALSMMTLNRRVAA
;
A
#
# COMPACT_ATOMS: atom_id res chain seq x y z
N MET A 1 -23.58 51.83 20.31
CA MET A 1 -23.87 50.41 20.62
C MET A 1 -24.26 49.70 19.33
N ASN A 2 -23.31 49.39 18.44
CA ASN A 2 -23.64 48.76 17.14
C ASN A 2 -22.73 47.55 16.95
N LYS A 3 -23.24 46.37 17.31
CA LYS A 3 -22.64 45.05 17.06
C LYS A 3 -22.64 44.79 15.54
N LYS A 4 -21.50 44.95 14.86
CA LYS A 4 -21.32 44.43 13.49
C LYS A 4 -20.90 42.97 13.56
N LYS A 5 -21.64 42.15 12.81
CA LYS A 5 -21.60 40.69 12.77
C LYS A 5 -20.20 40.20 12.39
N ALA A 6 -19.70 39.22 13.14
CA ALA A 6 -18.53 38.44 12.75
C ALA A 6 -18.91 37.54 11.58
N ASP A 7 -18.16 37.64 10.48
CA ASP A 7 -18.22 36.70 9.37
C ASP A 7 -17.89 35.30 9.89
N GLN A 8 -18.90 34.42 9.90
CA GLN A 8 -18.70 32.99 10.05
C GLN A 8 -18.06 32.49 8.75
N GLN A 9 -16.72 32.50 8.70
CA GLN A 9 -16.00 31.72 7.70
C GLN A 9 -16.30 30.25 7.96
N ALA A 10 -17.14 29.68 7.11
CA ALA A 10 -17.41 28.26 7.08
C ALA A 10 -16.09 27.51 6.90
N SER A 11 -15.68 26.76 7.93
CA SER A 11 -14.61 25.79 7.84
C SER A 11 -14.89 24.86 6.66
N PRO A 12 -13.94 24.63 5.74
CA PRO A 12 -14.15 23.67 4.67
C PRO A 12 -14.31 22.29 5.31
N GLN A 13 -15.52 21.76 5.28
CA GLN A 13 -15.85 20.43 5.76
C GLN A 13 -15.16 19.40 4.84
N ASN A 14 -13.95 19.06 5.24
CA ASN A 14 -13.33 17.75 5.22
C ASN A 14 -14.03 16.71 4.32
N SER A 15 -13.81 16.81 3.01
CA SER A 15 -13.99 15.68 2.09
C SER A 15 -12.78 14.76 2.20
N GLN A 16 -12.55 14.18 3.38
CA GLN A 16 -11.60 13.08 3.55
C GLN A 16 -12.11 11.92 2.72
N ARG A 17 -11.69 11.85 1.45
CA ARG A 17 -11.69 10.59 0.71
C ARG A 17 -10.92 9.62 1.60
N ASN A 18 -11.63 8.65 2.17
CA ASN A 18 -11.07 7.57 2.98
C ASN A 18 -9.96 6.87 2.19
N THR A 19 -8.75 7.40 2.28
CA THR A 19 -7.61 6.91 1.51
C THR A 19 -7.07 5.70 2.25
N ILE A 20 -6.98 4.58 1.55
CA ILE A 20 -6.43 3.36 2.12
C ILE A 20 -4.92 3.54 2.28
N THR A 21 -4.47 3.49 3.53
CA THR A 21 -3.07 3.57 3.94
C THR A 21 -2.62 2.20 4.46
N VAL A 22 -1.33 2.07 4.68
CA VAL A 22 -0.73 0.86 5.27
C VAL A 22 -1.34 0.55 6.65
N ALA A 23 -1.68 1.59 7.43
CA ALA A 23 -2.21 1.44 8.79
C ALA A 23 -3.66 0.94 8.82
N ASN A 24 -4.50 1.36 7.88
CA ASN A 24 -5.93 1.02 7.85
C ASN A 24 -6.28 -0.09 6.83
N ALA A 25 -5.28 -0.64 6.13
CA ALA A 25 -5.47 -1.69 5.15
C ALA A 25 -6.00 -2.98 5.82
N PRO A 26 -7.10 -3.56 5.29
CA PRO A 26 -7.86 -4.60 5.99
C PRO A 26 -7.14 -5.96 6.04
N THR A 27 -6.31 -6.29 5.04
CA THR A 27 -5.58 -7.55 4.95
C THR A 27 -4.08 -7.31 4.76
N LYS A 28 -3.25 -8.32 5.08
CA LYS A 28 -1.81 -8.28 4.77
C LYS A 28 -1.52 -7.99 3.30
N VAL A 29 -2.30 -8.57 2.37
CA VAL A 29 -2.15 -8.34 0.92
C VAL A 29 -2.44 -6.90 0.56
N SER A 30 -3.57 -6.35 1.04
CA SER A 30 -3.92 -4.95 0.80
C SER A 30 -2.92 -3.97 1.45
N ARG A 31 -2.31 -4.35 2.57
CA ARG A 31 -1.30 -3.55 3.26
C ARG A 31 0.00 -3.45 2.46
N ILE A 32 0.48 -4.57 1.94
CA ILE A 32 1.63 -4.59 1.02
C ILE A 32 1.32 -3.78 -0.24
N LEU A 33 0.13 -3.98 -0.82
CA LEU A 33 -0.28 -3.24 -2.01
C LEU A 33 -0.39 -1.73 -1.76
N ALA A 34 -0.92 -1.31 -0.62
CA ALA A 34 -1.00 0.10 -0.22
C ALA A 34 0.39 0.74 -0.10
N TYR A 35 1.36 0.02 0.50
CA TYR A 35 2.74 0.49 0.60
C TYR A 35 3.38 0.69 -0.78
N LEU A 36 3.22 -0.29 -1.68
CA LEU A 36 3.78 -0.23 -3.03
C LEU A 36 3.11 0.86 -3.89
N VAL A 37 1.79 1.04 -3.76
CA VAL A 37 1.03 2.08 -4.49
C VAL A 37 1.46 3.49 -4.08
N ALA A 38 1.81 3.68 -2.80
CA ALA A 38 2.34 4.93 -2.27
C ALA A 38 3.73 5.31 -2.85
N GLY A 39 4.31 4.47 -3.73
CA GLY A 39 5.63 4.67 -4.32
C GLY A 39 6.75 3.97 -3.56
N GLY A 40 6.41 3.21 -2.51
CA GLY A 40 7.37 2.39 -1.79
C GLY A 40 7.88 1.22 -2.62
N SER A 41 9.03 0.71 -2.23
CA SER A 41 9.57 -0.58 -2.69
C SER A 41 9.95 -1.40 -1.47
N LEU A 42 9.84 -2.72 -1.55
CA LEU A 42 10.21 -3.58 -0.44
C LEU A 42 10.81 -4.91 -0.87
N ASN A 43 11.70 -5.42 -0.04
CA ASN A 43 12.14 -6.81 -0.04
C ASN A 43 11.43 -7.62 1.06
N ARG A 44 11.70 -8.93 1.13
CA ARG A 44 11.04 -9.85 2.06
C ARG A 44 11.22 -9.50 3.54
N PHE A 45 12.34 -8.88 3.93
CA PHE A 45 12.61 -8.53 5.33
C PHE A 45 11.86 -7.26 5.74
N GLU A 46 11.71 -6.31 4.81
CA GLU A 46 10.90 -5.11 5.02
C GLU A 46 9.41 -5.47 5.05
N ALA A 47 8.97 -6.41 4.21
CA ALA A 47 7.60 -6.92 4.20
C ALA A 47 7.19 -7.56 5.52
N GLU A 48 8.11 -8.27 6.18
CA GLU A 48 7.87 -8.92 7.46
C GLU A 48 7.46 -7.90 8.53
N ARG A 49 8.06 -6.70 8.53
CA ARG A 49 7.69 -5.61 9.44
C ARG A 49 6.27 -5.08 9.20
N LEU A 50 5.72 -5.31 8.00
CA LEU A 50 4.33 -5.02 7.64
C LEU A 50 3.39 -6.21 7.93
N GLY A 51 3.91 -7.32 8.44
CA GLY A 51 3.17 -8.54 8.75
C GLY A 51 3.02 -9.51 7.58
N ASP A 52 3.87 -9.41 6.54
CA ASP A 52 3.90 -10.36 5.43
C ASP A 52 5.21 -11.17 5.41
N HIS A 53 5.14 -12.42 5.87
CA HIS A 53 6.30 -13.32 5.91
C HIS A 53 6.63 -13.96 4.55
N CYS A 54 5.69 -13.92 3.60
CA CYS A 54 5.80 -14.62 2.31
C CYS A 54 5.63 -13.67 1.11
N LEU A 55 6.43 -12.59 1.07
CA LEU A 55 6.34 -11.56 0.04
C LEU A 55 6.25 -12.09 -1.39
N ASN A 56 7.10 -13.06 -1.75
CA ASN A 56 7.12 -13.61 -3.11
C ASN A 56 5.77 -14.24 -3.49
N SER A 57 5.10 -14.92 -2.55
CA SER A 57 3.78 -15.50 -2.74
C SER A 57 2.71 -14.42 -2.85
N THR A 58 2.80 -13.37 -2.01
CA THR A 58 1.90 -12.20 -2.08
C THR A 58 2.00 -11.51 -3.44
N ILE A 59 3.22 -11.27 -3.94
CA ILE A 59 3.45 -10.68 -5.26
C ILE A 59 2.91 -11.59 -6.38
N SER A 60 3.12 -12.90 -6.28
CA SER A 60 2.57 -13.87 -7.24
C SER A 60 1.03 -13.82 -7.28
N ALA A 61 0.38 -13.80 -6.11
CA ALA A 61 -1.08 -13.69 -6.00
C ALA A 61 -1.61 -12.36 -6.55
N LEU A 62 -0.92 -11.24 -6.29
CA LEU A 62 -1.27 -9.93 -6.85
C LEU A 62 -1.16 -9.92 -8.38
N LYS A 63 -0.12 -10.58 -8.92
CA LYS A 63 0.05 -10.73 -10.36
C LYS A 63 -1.07 -11.57 -10.99
N HIS A 64 -1.35 -12.75 -10.44
CA HIS A 64 -2.35 -13.65 -11.01
C HIS A 64 -3.78 -13.11 -10.83
N ASN A 65 -4.15 -12.70 -9.61
CA ASN A 65 -5.55 -12.41 -9.30
C ASN A 65 -5.96 -11.00 -9.74
N TRP A 66 -5.00 -10.08 -9.80
CA TRP A 66 -5.28 -8.67 -10.10
C TRP A 66 -4.59 -8.18 -11.38
N GLY A 67 -3.74 -8.99 -12.02
CA GLY A 67 -3.00 -8.62 -13.23
C GLY A 67 -1.99 -7.50 -13.01
N ILE A 68 -1.46 -7.35 -11.80
CA ILE A 68 -0.48 -6.31 -11.47
C ILE A 68 0.91 -6.83 -11.79
N HIS A 69 1.64 -6.14 -12.64
CA HIS A 69 3.04 -6.46 -12.91
C HIS A 69 3.95 -5.58 -12.04
N PHE A 70 5.04 -6.19 -11.58
CA PHE A 70 6.00 -5.55 -10.68
C PHE A 70 7.35 -5.45 -11.37
N GLN A 71 8.07 -4.37 -11.09
CA GLN A 71 9.49 -4.29 -11.36
C GLN A 71 10.22 -5.06 -10.25
N ILE A 72 11.23 -5.85 -10.66
CA ILE A 72 12.01 -6.70 -9.77
C ILE A 72 13.47 -6.33 -9.94
N LEU A 73 14.13 -6.00 -8.85
CA LEU A 73 15.58 -5.76 -8.81
C LEU A 73 16.24 -6.77 -7.85
N PRO A 74 17.35 -7.41 -8.26
CA PRO A 74 18.14 -8.21 -7.34
C PRO A 74 18.78 -7.30 -6.29
N GLU A 75 18.80 -7.75 -5.04
CA GLU A 75 19.39 -7.03 -3.92
C GLU A 75 20.15 -8.01 -3.03
N ARG A 76 21.30 -7.58 -2.50
CA ARG A 76 22.02 -8.31 -1.44
C ARG A 76 21.79 -7.67 -0.08
N VAL A 77 21.27 -8.45 0.87
CA VAL A 77 21.01 -8.00 2.24
C VAL A 77 21.95 -8.70 3.22
N PRO A 78 22.64 -7.97 4.11
CA PRO A 78 23.50 -8.58 5.12
C PRO A 78 22.68 -9.43 6.10
N THR A 79 23.24 -10.59 6.46
CA THR A 79 22.70 -11.45 7.51
C THR A 79 23.50 -11.29 8.79
N ARG A 80 22.91 -11.69 9.92
CA ARG A 80 23.53 -11.61 11.25
C ARG A 80 24.82 -12.45 11.37
N TRP A 81 25.04 -13.42 10.48
CA TRP A 81 26.21 -14.30 10.50
C TRP A 81 27.34 -13.84 9.57
N GLY A 82 27.35 -12.55 9.19
CA GLY A 82 28.42 -11.94 8.37
C GLY A 82 28.39 -12.32 6.88
N LYS A 83 27.43 -13.13 6.45
CA LYS A 83 27.17 -13.43 5.03
C LYS A 83 26.04 -12.55 4.51
N ALA A 84 26.05 -12.19 3.23
CA ALA A 84 24.89 -11.55 2.61
C ALA A 84 24.01 -12.60 1.91
N CYS A 85 22.72 -12.32 1.81
CA CYS A 85 21.74 -13.14 1.11
C CYS A 85 21.14 -12.37 -0.07
N ASP A 86 20.88 -13.08 -1.16
CA ASP A 86 20.23 -12.50 -2.33
C ASP A 86 18.71 -12.50 -2.13
N VAL A 87 18.10 -11.34 -2.32
CA VAL A 87 16.66 -11.12 -2.27
C VAL A 87 16.21 -10.33 -3.50
N LYS A 88 14.88 -10.24 -3.65
CA LYS A 88 14.24 -9.45 -4.69
C LYS A 88 13.58 -8.24 -4.05
N ARG A 89 13.89 -7.05 -4.56
CA ARG A 89 13.16 -5.82 -4.27
C ARG A 89 12.07 -5.62 -5.31
N TYR A 90 10.85 -5.41 -4.84
CA TYR A 90 9.67 -5.20 -5.68
C TYR A 90 9.19 -3.75 -5.59
N SER A 91 8.78 -3.21 -6.73
CA SER A 91 8.09 -1.92 -6.85
C SER A 91 7.01 -2.00 -7.93
N ILE A 92 6.06 -1.07 -7.90
CA ILE A 92 5.07 -0.92 -8.97
C ILE A 92 5.59 0.10 -9.98
N PRO A 93 5.79 -0.28 -11.25
CA PRO A 93 6.18 0.68 -12.28
C PRO A 93 5.01 1.64 -12.60
N GLU A 94 5.32 2.86 -13.04
CA GLU A 94 4.32 3.91 -13.28
C GLU A 94 3.09 3.46 -14.08
N PRO A 95 3.23 2.70 -15.20
CA PRO A 95 2.08 2.25 -15.99
C PRO A 95 1.11 1.35 -15.21
N GLN A 96 1.57 0.68 -14.16
CA GLN A 96 0.77 -0.24 -13.35
C GLN A 96 0.11 0.42 -12.14
N ARG A 97 0.47 1.66 -11.80
CA ARG A 97 -0.03 2.34 -10.58
C ARG A 97 -1.55 2.50 -10.58
N ALA A 98 -2.15 2.93 -11.69
CA ALA A 98 -3.60 3.08 -11.79
C ALA A 98 -4.34 1.73 -11.63
N ARG A 99 -3.75 0.63 -12.12
CA ARG A 99 -4.30 -0.72 -11.94
C ARG A 99 -4.21 -1.17 -10.48
N ALA A 100 -3.05 -0.97 -9.86
CA ALA A 100 -2.82 -1.31 -8.46
C ALA A 100 -3.71 -0.52 -7.50
N GLN A 101 -3.94 0.78 -7.76
CA GLN A 101 -4.87 1.60 -7.00
C GLN A 101 -6.31 1.06 -7.07
N ARG A 102 -6.79 0.71 -8.28
CA ARG A 102 -8.12 0.11 -8.45
C ARG A 102 -8.26 -1.21 -7.70
N ALA A 103 -7.25 -2.08 -7.80
CA ALA A 103 -7.23 -3.33 -7.05
C ALA A 103 -7.30 -3.10 -5.53
N LEU A 104 -6.52 -2.15 -5.02
CA LEU A 104 -6.55 -1.77 -3.61
C LEU A 104 -7.93 -1.28 -3.18
N SER A 105 -8.56 -0.39 -3.95
CA SER A 105 -9.93 0.07 -3.66
C SER A 105 -10.92 -1.09 -3.61
N MET A 106 -10.88 -2.01 -4.59
CA MET A 106 -11.76 -3.18 -4.64
C MET A 106 -11.57 -4.12 -3.43
N MET A 107 -10.32 -4.38 -3.02
CA MET A 107 -10.03 -5.20 -1.82
C MET A 107 -10.63 -4.62 -0.53
N THR A 108 -10.78 -3.30 -0.48
CA THR A 108 -11.29 -2.60 0.71
C THR A 108 -12.80 -2.41 0.70
N LEU A 109 -13.40 -2.28 -0.48
CA LEU A 109 -14.86 -2.18 -0.65
C LEU A 109 -15.56 -3.53 -0.43
N ASN A 110 -14.98 -4.62 -0.95
CA ASN A 110 -15.61 -5.95 -0.89
C ASN A 110 -15.83 -6.50 0.53
N ARG A 111 -15.22 -5.89 1.55
CA ARG A 111 -15.44 -6.30 2.95
C ARG A 111 -16.51 -5.49 3.69
N ARG A 112 -16.97 -4.36 3.15
CA ARG A 112 -18.10 -3.59 3.73
C ARG A 112 -19.46 -4.21 3.45
N VAL A 113 -19.53 -5.16 2.52
CA VAL A 113 -20.76 -5.86 2.13
C VAL A 113 -20.96 -7.17 2.90
N ALA A 114 -19.92 -7.64 3.62
CA ALA A 114 -19.92 -8.91 4.34
C ALA A 114 -19.91 -8.76 5.87
N ALA A 115 -20.21 -7.56 6.38
CA ALA A 115 -20.38 -7.24 7.81
C ALA A 115 -21.81 -6.75 8.02
#